data_AF-A0A3M5GC66-F1
#
_entry.id   AF-A0A3M5GC66-F1
#
_cell.length_a   1.000
_cell.length_b   1.000
_cell.length_c   1.000
_cell.angle_alpha   90.00
_cell.angle_beta   90.00
_cell.angle_gamma   90.00
#
_symmetry.space_group_name_H-M   'P 1'
#
loop_
_entity.id
_entity.type
_entity.pdbx_description
1 polymer ?
#
loop_
_entity_poly.entity_id
_entity_poly.type
_entity_poly.pdbx_seq_one_letter_code
_entity_poly.pdbx_strand_id
1 'polypeptide(L)'
;MNLSVRWRYSLITRVFHSVGSVYRLCNVRFEMLGGIKLKIVAKHNEIDMFAGADALQRYENGRKINSIKADQSAILNLYRFCEHQGIDIISRVALQKPLRIGEIEALSSWCGFKIDGEPVVAKFYLSRMRGAKRFVIYLWSFYQGKKSHTIENLQMGNALLKQMKEGFDLYSKKPFAGERKDAVGLTPNLQRKFFSIINPSEDNSQNPWKTNKIRWRNYILLLLMMASGNRKGEMLLLRLNHLQLTGKRKYYDILKSAEVKDYPRAESPAIKTLGVQVELHDDIAALVEYYVTHVRKEFKGWQKSSFVFVSYRDGLPLSVQTPNAILNELVKKHPAFKGLLSPHRLRNTFHDLLNEALDNKHRHMPALSRALLKAPVQESAGGWASGSIMPARYAKGSIQRNVRELQLLIQGHMTEFCPFTGFG
;
A
#
# COMPACT_ATOMS: atom_id res chain seq x y z
N MET A 1 19.57 17.74 -25.19
CA MET A 1 19.34 16.37 -25.69
C MET A 1 18.02 15.75 -25.15
N ASN A 2 16.90 16.51 -25.15
CA ASN A 2 15.62 16.08 -24.55
C ASN A 2 14.38 16.34 -25.45
N LEU A 3 14.58 16.67 -26.72
CA LEU A 3 13.49 16.98 -27.67
C LEU A 3 13.02 15.74 -28.47
N SER A 4 13.83 14.67 -28.56
CA SER A 4 13.46 13.46 -29.32
C SER A 4 12.47 12.55 -28.60
N VAL A 5 12.33 12.68 -27.28
CA VAL A 5 11.41 11.87 -26.47
C VAL A 5 9.96 12.34 -26.69
N ARG A 6 9.72 13.65 -26.81
CA ARG A 6 8.36 14.23 -26.88
C ARG A 6 7.61 13.90 -28.18
N TRP A 7 8.32 13.77 -29.30
CA TRP A 7 7.71 13.43 -30.60
C TRP A 7 7.37 11.94 -30.74
N ARG A 8 8.13 11.03 -30.12
CA ARG A 8 7.87 9.57 -30.18
C ARG A 8 6.56 9.16 -29.50
N TYR A 9 6.12 9.89 -28.48
CA TYR A 9 4.87 9.59 -27.76
C TYR A 9 3.61 10.19 -28.42
N SER A 10 3.75 11.24 -29.26
CA SER A 10 2.64 11.93 -29.94
C SER A 10 1.87 11.06 -30.94
N LEU A 11 2.58 10.15 -31.63
CA LEU A 11 1.97 9.22 -32.58
C LEU A 11 1.31 8.00 -31.89
N ILE A 12 1.77 7.63 -30.70
CA ILE A 12 1.23 6.50 -29.92
C ILE A 12 -0.05 6.90 -29.17
N THR A 13 -0.29 8.19 -28.95
CA THR A 13 -1.44 8.74 -28.20
C THR A 13 -2.83 8.54 -28.83
N ARG A 14 -2.96 7.91 -30.01
CA ARG A 14 -4.27 7.76 -30.69
C ARG A 14 -4.92 6.39 -30.64
N VAL A 15 -4.33 5.38 -29.97
CA VAL A 15 -4.94 4.05 -29.94
C VAL A 15 -4.93 3.48 -28.52
N PHE A 16 -5.94 3.86 -27.73
CA PHE A 16 -6.09 3.32 -26.38
C PHE A 16 -7.13 2.21 -26.34
N HIS A 17 -6.66 1.03 -25.90
CA HIS A 17 -7.38 -0.11 -25.32
C HIS A 17 -8.82 -0.31 -25.82
N SER A 18 -9.01 -1.26 -26.75
CA SER A 18 -10.32 -1.59 -27.29
C SER A 18 -11.31 -2.01 -26.18
N VAL A 19 -12.51 -1.40 -26.21
CA VAL A 19 -13.68 -1.78 -25.40
C VAL A 19 -14.21 -3.18 -25.80
N GLY A 20 -13.58 -3.85 -26.78
CA GLY A 20 -13.94 -5.18 -27.29
C GLY A 20 -12.83 -6.24 -27.20
N SER A 21 -11.83 -6.08 -26.32
CA SER A 21 -10.79 -7.11 -26.13
C SER A 21 -11.41 -8.47 -25.75
N VAL A 22 -10.94 -9.55 -26.38
CA VAL A 22 -11.35 -10.92 -26.03
C VAL A 22 -10.86 -11.34 -24.64
N TYR A 23 -9.90 -10.59 -24.07
CA TYR A 23 -9.33 -10.85 -22.76
C TYR A 23 -9.94 -9.97 -21.65
N ARG A 24 -10.33 -10.61 -20.55
CA ARG A 24 -10.86 -9.94 -19.34
C ARG A 24 -10.47 -10.66 -18.06
N LEU A 25 -10.67 -10.02 -16.91
CA LEU A 25 -10.56 -10.69 -15.60
C LEU A 25 -11.90 -11.29 -15.21
N CYS A 26 -11.92 -12.57 -14.88
CA CYS A 26 -13.06 -13.28 -14.32
C CYS A 26 -12.81 -13.62 -12.84
N ASN A 27 -13.88 -13.57 -12.03
CA ASN A 27 -13.80 -14.06 -10.65
C ASN A 27 -14.01 -15.57 -10.67
N VAL A 28 -13.03 -16.32 -10.16
CA VAL A 28 -13.07 -17.78 -10.07
C VAL A 28 -13.06 -18.17 -8.60
N ARG A 29 -13.99 -19.03 -8.20
CA ARG A 29 -14.04 -19.60 -6.84
C ARG A 29 -13.47 -21.02 -6.89
N PHE A 30 -12.42 -21.26 -6.10
CA PHE A 30 -11.79 -22.57 -5.98
C PHE A 30 -12.34 -23.28 -4.76
N GLU A 31 -13.37 -24.11 -4.95
CA GLU A 31 -14.05 -24.81 -3.84
C GLU A 31 -13.11 -25.78 -3.12
N MET A 32 -12.33 -26.56 -3.89
CA MET A 32 -11.34 -27.50 -3.36
C MET A 32 -10.16 -26.82 -2.64
N LEU A 33 -9.99 -25.50 -2.80
CA LEU A 33 -8.99 -24.70 -2.08
C LEU A 33 -9.65 -23.82 -1.01
N GLY A 34 -10.60 -24.38 -0.26
CA GLY A 34 -11.27 -23.66 0.84
C GLY A 34 -12.17 -22.50 0.39
N GLY A 35 -12.67 -22.55 -0.85
CA GLY A 35 -13.59 -21.55 -1.39
C GLY A 35 -12.95 -20.20 -1.74
N ILE A 36 -11.63 -20.16 -1.97
CA ILE A 36 -10.87 -18.95 -2.29
C ILE A 36 -11.35 -18.33 -3.60
N LYS A 37 -11.38 -17.00 -3.64
CA LYS A 37 -11.79 -16.22 -4.81
C LYS A 37 -10.58 -15.53 -5.43
N LEU A 38 -10.21 -15.91 -6.66
CA LEU A 38 -9.15 -15.27 -7.43
C LEU A 38 -9.73 -14.54 -8.65
N LYS A 39 -9.08 -13.44 -9.04
CA LYS A 39 -9.33 -12.79 -10.33
C LYS A 39 -8.31 -13.29 -11.33
N ILE A 40 -8.75 -14.06 -12.32
CA ILE A 40 -7.88 -14.72 -13.29
C ILE A 40 -8.22 -14.20 -14.68
N VAL A 41 -7.21 -14.12 -15.55
CA VAL A 41 -7.42 -13.77 -16.96
C VAL A 41 -8.24 -14.85 -17.67
N ALA A 42 -9.18 -14.42 -18.49
CA ALA A 42 -10.02 -15.25 -19.34
C ALA A 42 -9.99 -14.73 -20.77
N LYS A 43 -10.09 -15.64 -21.74
CA LYS A 43 -10.24 -15.38 -23.18
C LYS A 43 -11.63 -15.87 -23.60
N HIS A 44 -12.46 -15.03 -24.22
CA HIS A 44 -13.84 -15.39 -24.61
C HIS A 44 -14.68 -16.01 -23.47
N ASN A 45 -14.50 -15.52 -22.24
CA ASN A 45 -15.15 -16.02 -21.01
C ASN A 45 -14.65 -17.36 -20.47
N GLU A 46 -13.71 -18.01 -21.15
CA GLU A 46 -13.03 -19.20 -20.65
C GLU A 46 -11.73 -18.82 -19.96
N ILE A 47 -11.42 -19.49 -18.85
CA ILE A 47 -10.19 -19.21 -18.08
C ILE A 47 -8.98 -19.48 -18.98
N ASP A 48 -8.08 -18.51 -19.09
CA ASP A 48 -6.83 -18.70 -19.81
C ASP A 48 -5.97 -19.73 -19.07
N MET A 49 -5.65 -20.84 -19.76
CA MET A 49 -4.97 -21.99 -19.15
C MET A 49 -3.64 -21.60 -18.50
N PHE A 50 -2.83 -20.77 -19.16
CA PHE A 50 -1.51 -20.40 -18.65
C PHE A 50 -1.59 -19.38 -17.52
N ALA A 51 -2.47 -18.38 -17.64
CA ALA A 51 -2.69 -17.42 -16.56
C ALA A 51 -3.32 -18.08 -15.32
N GLY A 52 -4.22 -19.06 -15.53
CA GLY A 52 -4.81 -19.87 -14.46
C GLY A 52 -3.78 -20.75 -13.75
N ALA A 53 -2.97 -21.49 -14.50
CA ALA A 53 -1.88 -22.30 -13.95
C ALA A 53 -0.85 -21.45 -13.18
N ASP A 54 -0.46 -20.29 -13.73
CA ASP A 54 0.41 -19.34 -13.03
C ASP A 54 -0.22 -18.85 -11.72
N ALA A 55 -1.51 -18.49 -11.71
CA ALA A 55 -2.18 -18.04 -10.50
C ALA A 55 -2.19 -19.10 -9.39
N LEU A 56 -2.47 -20.36 -9.76
CA LEU A 56 -2.49 -21.50 -8.84
C LEU A 56 -1.10 -21.81 -8.30
N GLN A 57 -0.10 -21.95 -9.17
CA GLN A 57 1.27 -22.20 -8.75
C GLN A 57 1.78 -21.11 -7.80
N ARG A 58 1.43 -19.85 -8.04
CA ARG A 58 1.80 -18.76 -7.13
C ARG A 58 1.10 -18.87 -5.78
N TYR A 59 -0.17 -19.25 -5.79
CA TYR A 59 -0.94 -19.45 -4.56
C TYR A 59 -0.34 -20.59 -3.71
N GLU A 60 -0.05 -21.73 -4.32
CA GLU A 60 0.59 -22.89 -3.68
C GLU A 60 1.98 -22.53 -3.11
N ASN A 61 2.73 -21.69 -3.81
CA ASN A 61 4.00 -21.13 -3.32
C ASN A 61 3.84 -20.03 -2.24
N GLY A 62 2.67 -19.94 -1.60
CA GLY A 62 2.40 -19.02 -0.47
C GLY A 62 2.27 -17.55 -0.88
N ARG A 63 2.04 -17.22 -2.15
CA ARG A 63 1.83 -15.82 -2.56
C ARG A 63 0.45 -15.33 -2.13
N LYS A 64 0.43 -14.16 -1.50
CA LYS A 64 -0.79 -13.48 -1.05
C LYS A 64 -1.73 -13.18 -2.22
N ILE A 65 -3.03 -13.36 -2.01
CA ILE A 65 -4.11 -13.15 -3.00
C ILE A 65 -4.01 -11.78 -3.70
N ASN A 66 -3.73 -10.70 -2.95
CA ASN A 66 -3.57 -9.37 -3.54
C ASN A 66 -2.40 -9.24 -4.51
N SER A 67 -1.30 -9.96 -4.24
CA SER A 67 -0.16 -10.00 -5.15
C SER A 67 -0.55 -10.73 -6.42
N ILE A 68 -1.22 -11.89 -6.30
CA ILE A 68 -1.72 -12.67 -7.45
C ILE A 68 -2.69 -11.83 -8.29
N LYS A 69 -3.60 -11.07 -7.67
CA LYS A 69 -4.49 -10.14 -8.37
C LYS A 69 -3.74 -9.07 -9.15
N ALA A 70 -2.65 -8.53 -8.58
CA ALA A 70 -1.80 -7.57 -9.28
C ALA A 70 -1.03 -8.23 -10.44
N ASP A 71 -0.56 -9.46 -10.26
CA ASP A 71 0.08 -10.26 -11.31
C ASP A 71 -0.88 -10.52 -12.46
N GLN A 72 -2.11 -10.97 -12.19
CA GLN A 72 -3.15 -11.24 -13.20
C GLN A 72 -3.60 -9.96 -13.92
N SER A 73 -3.60 -8.81 -13.23
CA SER A 73 -3.86 -7.51 -13.87
C SER A 73 -2.74 -7.11 -14.83
N ALA A 74 -1.49 -7.44 -14.51
CA ALA A 74 -0.35 -7.22 -15.40
C ALA A 74 -0.36 -8.18 -16.60
N ILE A 75 -0.71 -9.46 -16.37
CA ILE A 75 -0.89 -10.46 -17.44
C ILE A 75 -2.00 -10.03 -18.40
N LEU A 76 -3.14 -9.56 -17.90
CA LEU A 76 -4.20 -9.01 -18.74
C LEU A 76 -3.70 -7.86 -19.61
N ASN A 77 -2.89 -6.95 -19.05
CA ASN A 77 -2.36 -5.82 -19.80
C ASN A 77 -1.40 -6.27 -20.91
N LEU A 78 -0.57 -7.29 -20.65
CA LEU A 78 0.28 -7.93 -21.66
C LEU A 78 -0.56 -8.58 -22.77
N TYR A 79 -1.56 -9.39 -22.42
CA TYR A 79 -2.40 -10.05 -23.44
C TYR A 79 -3.16 -9.05 -24.31
N ARG A 80 -3.66 -7.96 -23.74
CA ARG A 80 -4.30 -6.88 -24.49
C ARG A 80 -3.33 -6.14 -25.42
N PHE A 81 -2.09 -5.94 -24.98
CA PHE A 81 -1.04 -5.42 -25.85
C PHE A 81 -0.77 -6.39 -27.01
N CYS A 82 -0.63 -7.68 -26.71
CA CYS A 82 -0.39 -8.70 -27.71
C CYS A 82 -1.54 -8.80 -28.73
N GLU A 83 -2.79 -8.80 -28.27
CA GLU A 83 -3.99 -8.74 -29.13
C GLU A 83 -3.96 -7.52 -30.06
N HIS A 84 -3.68 -6.34 -29.51
CA HIS A 84 -3.60 -5.11 -30.29
C HIS A 84 -2.49 -5.14 -31.35
N GLN A 85 -1.35 -5.76 -31.05
CA GLN A 85 -0.22 -5.86 -31.97
C GLN A 85 -0.28 -7.08 -32.90
N GLY A 86 -1.34 -7.90 -32.82
CA GLY A 86 -1.43 -9.15 -33.57
C GLY A 86 -0.37 -10.19 -33.18
N ILE A 87 0.12 -10.14 -31.93
CA ILE A 87 1.14 -11.04 -31.40
C ILE A 87 0.46 -12.23 -30.71
N ASP A 88 0.59 -13.42 -31.27
CA ASP A 88 0.31 -14.65 -30.53
C ASP A 88 1.51 -15.03 -29.66
N ILE A 89 1.51 -14.56 -28.42
CA ILE A 89 2.62 -14.75 -27.48
C ILE A 89 2.84 -16.23 -27.13
N ILE A 90 1.76 -17.03 -27.05
CA ILE A 90 1.86 -18.45 -26.68
C ILE A 90 2.55 -19.21 -27.81
N SER A 91 2.06 -19.05 -29.05
CA SER A 91 2.65 -19.68 -30.23
C SER A 91 4.10 -19.24 -30.42
N ARG A 92 4.41 -17.96 -30.20
CA ARG A 92 5.79 -17.46 -30.30
C ARG A 92 6.75 -18.08 -29.30
N VAL A 93 6.35 -18.16 -28.04
CA VAL A 93 7.19 -18.78 -27.00
C VAL A 93 7.36 -20.28 -27.27
N ALA A 94 6.31 -20.98 -27.72
CA ALA A 94 6.41 -22.38 -28.14
C ALA A 94 7.37 -22.59 -29.32
N LEU A 95 7.45 -21.60 -30.22
CA LEU A 95 8.40 -21.57 -31.34
C LEU A 95 9.80 -21.04 -30.96
N GLN A 96 10.08 -20.77 -29.68
CA GLN A 96 11.33 -20.16 -29.20
C GLN A 96 11.63 -18.80 -29.85
N LYS A 97 10.60 -18.04 -30.20
CA LYS A 97 10.71 -16.69 -30.76
C LYS A 97 10.30 -15.66 -29.70
N PRO A 98 11.21 -15.22 -28.80
CA PRO A 98 10.85 -14.29 -27.73
C PRO A 98 10.39 -12.94 -28.28
N LEU A 99 9.83 -12.09 -27.41
CA LEU A 99 9.58 -10.70 -27.75
C LEU A 99 10.89 -9.99 -28.08
N ARG A 100 10.91 -9.29 -29.22
CA ARG A 100 12.02 -8.45 -29.68
C ARG A 100 12.10 -7.19 -28.83
N ILE A 101 13.27 -6.57 -28.82
CA ILE A 101 13.50 -5.34 -28.04
C ILE A 101 12.52 -4.21 -28.42
N GLY A 102 12.17 -4.06 -29.71
CA GLY A 102 11.18 -3.08 -30.16
C GLY A 102 9.75 -3.41 -29.72
N GLU A 103 9.40 -4.70 -29.60
CA GLU A 103 8.09 -5.11 -29.07
C GLU A 103 8.00 -4.82 -27.56
N ILE A 104 9.11 -4.98 -26.84
CA ILE A 104 9.20 -4.62 -25.41
C ILE A 104 9.14 -3.10 -25.22
N GLU A 105 9.76 -2.31 -26.11
CA GLU A 105 9.64 -0.86 -26.12
C GLU A 105 8.18 -0.42 -26.35
N ALA A 106 7.49 -1.04 -27.31
CA ALA A 106 6.07 -0.78 -27.55
C ALA A 106 5.19 -1.18 -26.35
N LEU A 107 5.48 -2.32 -25.71
CA LEU A 107 4.81 -2.74 -24.48
C LEU A 107 5.05 -1.76 -23.33
N SER A 108 6.26 -1.23 -23.23
CA SER A 108 6.61 -0.20 -22.23
C SER A 108 5.75 1.04 -22.42
N SER A 109 5.67 1.57 -23.64
CA SER A 109 4.76 2.67 -23.99
C SER A 109 3.31 2.34 -23.62
N TRP A 110 2.80 1.16 -24.01
CA TRP A 110 1.45 0.70 -23.66
C TRP A 110 1.21 0.65 -22.15
N CYS A 111 2.17 0.13 -21.38
CA CYS A 111 2.08 0.06 -19.92
C CYS A 111 2.03 1.45 -19.26
N GLY A 112 2.53 2.48 -19.94
CA GLY A 112 2.64 3.87 -19.48
C GLY A 112 1.31 4.63 -19.42
N PHE A 113 0.25 4.11 -20.05
CA PHE A 113 -1.01 4.84 -20.18
C PHE A 113 -2.23 4.02 -19.75
N LYS A 114 -3.30 4.73 -19.41
CA LYS A 114 -4.64 4.18 -19.16
C LYS A 114 -5.42 4.07 -20.47
N ILE A 115 -6.67 3.62 -20.37
CA ILE A 115 -7.63 3.54 -21.49
C ILE A 115 -8.05 4.94 -21.95
N ASP A 116 -8.15 5.90 -21.04
CA ASP A 116 -8.49 7.30 -21.32
C ASP A 116 -7.29 8.11 -21.88
N GLY A 117 -6.14 7.47 -22.07
CA GLY A 117 -4.91 8.09 -22.52
C GLY A 117 -4.13 8.86 -21.46
N GLU A 118 -4.60 8.92 -20.21
CA GLU A 118 -3.83 9.52 -19.14
C GLU A 118 -2.63 8.65 -18.74
N PRO A 119 -1.49 9.26 -18.38
CA PRO A 119 -0.34 8.50 -17.90
C PRO A 119 -0.67 7.79 -16.59
N VAL A 120 -0.21 6.55 -16.44
CA VAL A 120 -0.31 5.83 -15.18
C VAL A 120 0.77 6.28 -14.20
N VAL A 121 0.45 6.21 -12.90
CA VAL A 121 1.45 6.44 -11.86
C VAL A 121 2.57 5.39 -11.98
N ALA A 122 3.83 5.83 -11.80
CA ALA A 122 5.03 5.01 -11.97
C ALA A 122 4.99 3.63 -11.28
N LYS A 123 4.30 3.51 -10.14
CA LYS A 123 4.12 2.23 -9.44
C LYS A 123 3.31 1.22 -10.26
N PHE A 124 2.22 1.66 -10.91
CA PHE A 124 1.39 0.79 -11.74
C PHE A 124 2.11 0.40 -13.02
N TYR A 125 2.80 1.36 -13.65
CA TYR A 125 3.70 1.09 -14.78
C TYR A 125 4.70 -0.03 -14.46
N LEU A 126 5.46 0.13 -13.37
CA LEU A 126 6.45 -0.87 -12.94
C LEU A 126 5.81 -2.22 -12.64
N SER A 127 4.61 -2.23 -12.05
CA SER A 127 3.87 -3.46 -11.78
C SER A 127 3.48 -4.18 -13.06
N ARG A 128 3.03 -3.45 -14.09
CA ARG A 128 2.68 -4.00 -15.41
C ARG A 128 3.90 -4.59 -16.09
N MET A 129 5.00 -3.82 -16.19
CA MET A 129 6.25 -4.28 -16.82
C MET A 129 6.85 -5.50 -16.13
N ARG A 130 6.93 -5.48 -14.79
CA ARG A 130 7.46 -6.63 -14.02
C ARG A 130 6.56 -7.86 -14.13
N GLY A 131 5.25 -7.67 -14.08
CA GLY A 131 4.29 -8.76 -14.21
C GLY A 131 4.35 -9.40 -15.60
N ALA A 132 4.45 -8.58 -16.66
CA ALA A 132 4.65 -9.03 -18.02
C ALA A 132 5.95 -9.80 -18.20
N LYS A 133 7.11 -9.22 -17.79
CA LYS A 133 8.42 -9.90 -17.82
C LYS A 133 8.35 -11.28 -17.17
N ARG A 134 7.82 -11.33 -15.95
CA ARG A 134 7.71 -12.56 -15.17
C ARG A 134 6.85 -13.61 -15.87
N PHE A 135 5.69 -13.21 -16.40
CA PHE A 135 4.79 -14.16 -17.06
C PHE A 135 5.37 -14.68 -18.37
N VAL A 136 6.03 -13.84 -19.17
CA VAL A 136 6.70 -14.30 -20.40
C VAL A 136 7.85 -15.27 -20.08
N ILE A 137 8.60 -15.04 -18.99
CA ILE A 137 9.62 -15.99 -18.50
C ILE A 137 8.98 -17.31 -18.03
N TYR A 138 7.84 -17.24 -17.34
CA TYR A 138 7.08 -18.43 -16.94
C TYR A 138 6.66 -19.25 -18.18
N LEU A 139 6.06 -18.61 -19.19
CA LEU A 139 5.72 -19.25 -20.46
C LEU A 139 6.96 -19.89 -21.10
N TRP A 140 8.09 -19.17 -21.12
CA TRP A 140 9.34 -19.69 -21.70
C TRP A 140 9.80 -20.97 -21.02
N SER A 141 9.75 -21.01 -19.68
CA SER A 141 10.15 -22.20 -18.92
C SER A 141 9.29 -23.43 -19.23
N PHE A 142 8.01 -23.23 -19.56
CA PHE A 142 7.09 -24.31 -19.92
C PHE A 142 7.45 -24.98 -21.26
N TYR A 143 7.98 -24.21 -22.22
CA TYR A 143 8.29 -24.69 -23.57
C TYR A 143 9.77 -25.00 -23.82
N GLN A 144 10.68 -24.48 -22.99
CA GLN A 144 12.13 -24.67 -23.16
C GLN A 144 12.53 -26.16 -23.18
N GLY A 145 11.91 -26.98 -22.33
CA GLY A 145 12.20 -28.42 -22.25
C GLY A 145 11.84 -29.21 -23.52
N LYS A 146 10.87 -28.75 -24.32
CA LYS A 146 10.37 -29.49 -25.48
C LYS A 146 11.28 -29.46 -26.72
N LYS A 147 12.25 -28.53 -26.78
CA LYS A 147 13.14 -28.35 -27.95
C LYS A 147 14.62 -28.44 -27.63
N SER A 148 14.96 -28.78 -26.38
CA SER A 148 16.34 -28.89 -25.89
C SER A 148 17.01 -30.23 -26.28
N HIS A 149 16.72 -30.76 -27.47
CA HIS A 149 17.28 -32.04 -27.91
C HIS A 149 18.78 -31.98 -28.20
N THR A 150 19.34 -30.78 -28.44
CA THR A 150 20.77 -30.55 -28.62
C THR A 150 21.27 -29.44 -27.70
N ILE A 151 22.55 -29.49 -27.35
CA ILE A 151 23.23 -28.47 -26.53
C ILE A 151 23.18 -27.10 -27.23
N GLU A 152 23.35 -27.06 -28.55
CA GLU A 152 23.30 -25.84 -29.35
C GLU A 152 21.92 -25.16 -29.29
N ASN A 153 20.83 -25.92 -29.45
CA ASN A 153 19.47 -25.38 -29.35
C ASN A 153 19.19 -24.82 -27.95
N LEU A 154 19.71 -25.48 -26.91
CA LEU A 154 19.60 -24.99 -25.54
C LEU A 154 20.40 -23.68 -25.34
N GLN A 155 21.63 -23.60 -25.86
CA GLN A 155 22.45 -22.41 -25.79
C GLN A 155 21.83 -21.23 -26.54
N MET A 156 21.33 -21.44 -27.76
CA MET A 156 20.61 -20.41 -28.52
C MET A 156 19.36 -19.95 -27.78
N GLY A 157 18.56 -20.88 -27.25
CA GLY A 157 17.38 -20.54 -26.45
C GLY A 157 17.73 -19.72 -25.20
N ASN A 158 18.82 -20.05 -24.51
CA ASN A 158 19.30 -19.29 -23.36
C ASN A 158 19.78 -17.88 -23.73
N ALA A 159 20.46 -17.73 -24.87
CA ALA A 159 20.88 -16.42 -25.38
C ALA A 159 19.68 -15.53 -25.72
N LEU A 160 18.66 -16.10 -26.39
CA LEU A 160 17.41 -15.42 -26.71
C LEU A 160 16.63 -14.99 -25.46
N LEU A 161 16.53 -15.87 -24.46
CA LEU A 161 15.92 -15.55 -23.16
C LEU A 161 16.68 -14.41 -22.45
N LYS A 162 18.02 -14.43 -22.49
CA LYS A 162 18.87 -13.40 -21.89
C LYS A 162 18.62 -12.03 -22.54
N GLN A 163 18.65 -11.96 -23.87
CA GLN A 163 18.35 -10.72 -24.60
C GLN A 163 16.97 -10.15 -24.26
N MET A 164 15.95 -11.00 -24.19
CA MET A 164 14.60 -10.58 -23.81
C MET A 164 14.57 -10.04 -22.37
N LYS A 165 15.23 -10.71 -21.42
CA LYS A 165 15.32 -10.25 -20.03
C LYS A 165 15.98 -8.86 -19.92
N GLU A 166 17.06 -8.65 -20.66
CA GLU A 166 17.79 -7.38 -20.74
C GLU A 166 16.92 -6.28 -21.37
N GLY A 167 16.17 -6.58 -22.43
CA GLY A 167 15.20 -5.66 -23.02
C GLY A 167 14.14 -5.20 -22.02
N PHE A 168 13.57 -6.14 -21.25
CA PHE A 168 12.66 -5.77 -20.17
C PHE A 168 13.34 -4.93 -19.09
N ASP A 169 14.59 -5.19 -18.71
CA ASP A 169 15.29 -4.40 -17.69
C ASP A 169 15.63 -2.99 -18.18
N LEU A 170 15.98 -2.85 -19.45
CA LEU A 170 16.21 -1.57 -20.12
C LEU A 170 14.94 -0.69 -20.06
N TYR A 171 13.81 -1.26 -20.48
CA TYR A 171 12.54 -0.53 -20.56
C TYR A 171 11.75 -0.55 -19.24
N SER A 172 12.13 -1.31 -18.22
CA SER A 172 11.50 -1.22 -16.89
C SER A 172 11.94 0.01 -16.08
N LYS A 173 12.77 0.88 -16.65
CA LYS A 173 13.10 2.20 -16.07
C LYS A 173 11.88 3.12 -16.22
N LYS A 174 11.63 3.97 -15.21
CA LYS A 174 10.42 4.80 -15.17
C LYS A 174 10.37 5.74 -16.39
N PRO A 175 9.31 5.72 -17.21
CA PRO A 175 9.18 6.63 -18.36
C PRO A 175 8.98 8.08 -17.92
N PHE A 176 8.45 8.29 -16.71
CA PHE A 176 8.18 9.61 -16.15
C PHE A 176 8.69 9.70 -14.70
N ALA A 177 9.42 10.77 -14.39
CA ALA A 177 9.69 11.20 -13.02
C ALA A 177 8.42 11.86 -12.46
N GLY A 178 7.47 11.06 -12.00
CA GLY A 178 6.29 11.61 -11.32
C GLY A 178 6.71 12.44 -10.10
N GLU A 179 6.08 13.59 -9.88
CA GLU A 179 6.24 14.36 -8.65
C GLU A 179 6.01 13.45 -7.45
N ARG A 180 7.05 13.24 -6.66
CA ARG A 180 6.93 12.47 -5.43
C ARG A 180 6.40 13.41 -4.35
N LYS A 181 5.07 13.55 -4.27
CA LYS A 181 4.46 14.27 -3.15
C LYS A 181 4.84 13.57 -1.85
N ASP A 182 5.50 14.31 -0.96
CA ASP A 182 5.95 13.75 0.30
C ASP A 182 4.76 13.34 1.17
N ALA A 183 4.91 12.15 1.75
CA ALA A 183 3.93 11.61 2.68
C ALA A 183 4.22 12.16 4.09
N VAL A 184 3.87 13.42 4.32
CA VAL A 184 3.93 14.13 5.61
C VAL A 184 2.74 13.78 6.52
N GLY A 185 2.92 13.80 7.84
CA GLY A 185 1.84 13.71 8.83
C GLY A 185 0.94 14.95 8.87
N LEU A 186 -0.07 14.93 9.74
CA LEU A 186 -0.95 16.08 9.98
C LEU A 186 -0.19 17.17 10.76
N THR A 187 -0.48 18.44 10.46
CA THR A 187 0.02 19.58 11.26
C THR A 187 -0.65 19.61 12.64
N PRO A 188 -0.06 20.25 13.66
CA PRO A 188 -0.65 20.33 14.99
C PRO A 188 -2.10 20.87 15.01
N ASN A 189 -2.41 21.86 14.17
CA ASN A 189 -3.77 22.39 14.03
C ASN A 189 -4.75 21.35 13.46
N LEU A 190 -4.32 20.59 12.44
CA LEU A 190 -5.14 19.52 11.86
C LEU A 190 -5.27 18.32 12.79
N GLN A 191 -4.28 18.03 13.64
CA GLN A 191 -4.37 17.00 14.68
C GLN A 191 -5.43 17.36 15.72
N ARG A 192 -5.42 18.60 16.25
CA ARG A 192 -6.45 19.08 17.18
C ARG A 192 -7.85 18.99 16.58
N LYS A 193 -8.00 19.48 15.34
CA LYS A 193 -9.26 19.41 14.60
C LYS A 193 -9.69 17.96 14.35
N PHE A 194 -8.75 17.06 14.06
CA PHE A 194 -9.04 15.64 13.87
C PHE A 194 -9.64 15.03 15.15
N PHE A 195 -8.99 15.22 16.30
CA PHE A 195 -9.49 14.68 17.58
C PHE A 195 -10.84 15.25 18.00
N SER A 196 -11.08 16.55 17.80
CA SER A 196 -12.39 17.15 18.09
C SER A 196 -13.50 16.58 17.20
N ILE A 197 -13.22 16.34 15.91
CA ILE A 197 -14.20 15.75 14.99
C ILE A 197 -14.51 14.30 15.34
N ILE A 198 -13.50 13.48 15.66
CA ILE A 198 -13.72 12.05 15.91
C ILE A 198 -14.28 11.75 17.29
N ASN A 199 -14.33 12.73 18.21
CA ASN A 199 -14.90 12.57 19.54
C ASN A 199 -16.28 11.89 19.46
N PRO A 200 -16.50 10.78 20.20
CA PRO A 200 -17.67 9.94 20.04
C PRO A 200 -18.93 10.49 20.73
N SER A 201 -18.82 11.57 21.51
CA SER A 201 -19.95 12.18 22.25
C SER A 201 -21.14 12.50 21.34
N GLU A 202 -22.36 12.24 21.79
CA GLU A 202 -23.55 12.32 20.94
C GLU A 202 -23.84 13.73 20.42
N ASP A 203 -23.60 14.74 21.26
CA ASP A 203 -23.75 16.17 20.98
C ASP A 203 -22.78 16.71 19.92
N ASN A 204 -21.69 15.99 19.62
CA ASN A 204 -20.70 16.45 18.65
C ASN A 204 -21.24 16.36 17.21
N SER A 205 -21.83 17.45 16.72
CA SER A 205 -22.38 17.58 15.38
C SER A 205 -21.32 17.51 14.26
N GLN A 206 -20.03 17.65 14.57
CA GLN A 206 -18.94 17.61 13.58
C GLN A 206 -18.58 16.18 13.16
N ASN A 207 -18.85 15.19 14.01
CA ASN A 207 -18.59 13.80 13.72
C ASN A 207 -19.42 13.33 12.51
N PRO A 208 -18.85 12.65 11.50
CA PRO A 208 -19.59 12.22 10.32
C PRO A 208 -20.50 10.99 10.57
N TRP A 209 -20.29 10.24 11.65
CA TRP A 209 -21.01 9.01 11.93
C TRP A 209 -22.20 9.27 12.86
N LYS A 210 -23.40 8.83 12.45
CA LYS A 210 -24.64 9.11 13.18
C LYS A 210 -24.86 8.18 14.37
N THR A 211 -24.56 6.89 14.21
CA THR A 211 -24.86 5.87 15.23
C THR A 211 -23.79 5.84 16.33
N ASN A 212 -24.19 5.98 17.59
CA ASN A 212 -23.30 6.01 18.77
C ASN A 212 -22.22 4.91 18.75
N LYS A 213 -22.60 3.63 18.67
CA LYS A 213 -21.63 2.52 18.62
C LYS A 213 -20.65 2.57 17.45
N ILE A 214 -21.06 3.13 16.31
CA ILE A 214 -20.16 3.33 15.16
C ILE A 214 -19.18 4.47 15.45
N ARG A 215 -19.63 5.56 16.10
CA ARG A 215 -18.76 6.67 16.53
C ARG A 215 -17.66 6.16 17.44
N TRP A 216 -18.01 5.41 18.49
CA TRP A 216 -17.06 4.80 19.41
C TRP A 216 -16.09 3.82 18.74
N ARG A 217 -16.59 2.86 17.95
CA ARG A 217 -15.73 1.92 17.22
C ARG A 217 -14.70 2.66 16.36
N ASN A 218 -15.15 3.67 15.62
CA ASN A 218 -14.29 4.43 14.73
C ASN A 218 -13.33 5.33 15.53
N TYR A 219 -13.79 5.93 16.62
CA TYR A 219 -12.96 6.73 17.54
C TYR A 219 -11.81 5.90 18.09
N ILE A 220 -12.08 4.74 18.71
CA ILE A 220 -11.03 3.88 19.28
C ILE A 220 -10.07 3.38 18.20
N LEU A 221 -10.57 2.96 17.04
CA LEU A 221 -9.72 2.53 15.92
C LEU A 221 -8.75 3.65 15.50
N LEU A 222 -9.26 4.87 15.30
CA LEU A 222 -8.47 6.00 14.84
C LEU A 222 -7.54 6.55 15.92
N LEU A 223 -7.98 6.56 17.18
CA LEU A 223 -7.19 6.94 18.36
C LEU A 223 -5.97 6.02 18.48
N LEU A 224 -6.17 4.70 18.50
CA LEU A 224 -5.07 3.75 18.60
C LEU A 224 -4.11 3.85 17.41
N MET A 225 -4.63 4.02 16.18
CA MET A 225 -3.79 4.22 14.99
C MET A 225 -2.91 5.47 15.07
N MET A 226 -3.42 6.56 15.64
CA MET A 226 -2.64 7.80 15.81
C MET A 226 -1.68 7.72 17.00
N ALA A 227 -2.09 7.07 18.10
CA ALA A 227 -1.30 6.95 19.33
C ALA A 227 -0.11 5.99 19.22
N SER A 228 -0.18 4.98 18.33
CA SER A 228 0.83 3.92 18.22
C SER A 228 1.54 3.87 16.86
N GLY A 229 0.98 4.56 15.86
CA GLY A 229 1.42 4.45 14.48
C GLY A 229 1.20 3.07 13.86
N ASN A 230 0.41 2.16 14.44
CA ASN A 230 0.18 0.85 13.85
C ASN A 230 -0.47 0.95 12.45
N ARG A 231 -0.11 0.03 11.55
CA ARG A 231 -0.72 -0.11 10.23
C ARG A 231 -2.17 -0.57 10.39
N LYS A 232 -3.03 -0.19 9.45
CA LYS A 232 -4.43 -0.67 9.42
C LYS A 232 -4.57 -2.19 9.53
N GLY A 233 -3.65 -2.95 8.92
CA GLY A 233 -3.70 -4.41 8.96
C GLY A 233 -3.46 -4.97 10.35
N GLU A 234 -2.62 -4.31 11.16
CA GLU A 234 -2.33 -4.69 12.55
C GLU A 234 -3.54 -4.42 13.42
N MET A 235 -4.18 -3.26 13.27
CA MET A 235 -5.40 -2.91 14.01
C MET A 235 -6.57 -3.82 13.69
N LEU A 236 -6.73 -4.20 12.42
CA LEU A 236 -7.79 -5.12 12.00
C LEU A 236 -7.60 -6.55 12.55
N LEU A 237 -6.38 -6.91 12.93
CA LEU A 237 -6.04 -8.22 13.49
C LEU A 237 -5.93 -8.22 15.01
N LEU A 238 -6.15 -7.07 15.65
CA LEU A 238 -6.15 -6.96 17.11
C LEU A 238 -7.31 -7.77 17.69
N ARG A 239 -7.02 -8.65 18.64
CA ARG A 239 -7.99 -9.50 19.33
C ARG A 239 -8.15 -9.10 20.78
N LEU A 240 -9.26 -9.51 21.37
CA LEU A 240 -9.59 -9.23 22.77
C LEU A 240 -8.53 -9.78 23.73
N ASN A 241 -8.00 -10.97 23.46
CA ASN A 241 -6.95 -11.61 24.26
C ASN A 241 -5.55 -11.02 24.04
N HIS A 242 -5.39 -10.03 23.15
CA HIS A 242 -4.14 -9.27 23.02
C HIS A 242 -4.12 -8.01 23.91
N LEU A 243 -5.22 -7.73 24.62
CA LEU A 243 -5.38 -6.52 25.42
C LEU A 243 -5.12 -6.82 26.90
N GLN A 244 -4.24 -6.04 27.52
CA GLN A 244 -4.10 -5.94 28.97
C GLN A 244 -4.54 -4.53 29.38
N LEU A 245 -5.79 -4.37 29.81
CA LEU A 245 -6.38 -3.05 30.11
C LEU A 245 -6.46 -2.75 31.62
N THR A 246 -6.19 -3.74 32.45
CA THR A 246 -6.26 -3.63 33.92
C THR A 246 -4.88 -3.82 34.54
N GLY A 247 -4.75 -3.43 35.81
CA GLY A 247 -3.49 -3.52 36.55
C GLY A 247 -2.54 -2.34 36.31
N LYS A 248 -1.29 -2.50 36.77
CA LYS A 248 -0.28 -1.42 36.77
C LYS A 248 0.28 -1.11 35.38
N ARG A 249 0.46 -2.13 34.54
CA ARG A 249 0.88 -1.97 33.15
C ARG A 249 -0.29 -2.30 32.24
N LYS A 250 -0.61 -1.36 31.34
CA LYS A 250 -1.71 -1.48 30.39
C LYS A 250 -1.13 -1.41 28.99
N TYR A 251 -1.43 -2.40 28.15
CA TYR A 251 -0.83 -2.52 26.84
C TYR A 251 -1.70 -3.35 25.90
N TYR A 252 -1.31 -3.36 24.63
CA TYR A 252 -1.76 -4.40 23.70
C TYR A 252 -0.62 -4.92 22.82
N ASP A 253 -0.75 -6.16 22.40
CA ASP A 253 0.24 -6.82 21.55
C ASP A 253 -0.18 -6.85 20.08
N ILE A 254 0.73 -6.40 19.22
CA ILE A 254 0.70 -6.70 17.79
C ILE A 254 1.56 -7.93 17.55
N LEU A 255 0.91 -9.06 17.29
CA LEU A 255 1.59 -10.33 17.05
C LEU A 255 1.89 -10.52 15.57
N LYS A 256 3.15 -10.77 15.21
CA LYS A 256 3.50 -11.13 13.82
C LYS A 256 3.12 -12.58 13.55
N SER A 257 1.89 -12.80 13.05
CA SER A 257 1.51 -14.12 12.53
C SER A 257 2.02 -14.32 11.10
N ALA A 258 2.54 -15.51 10.80
CA ALA A 258 2.90 -15.91 9.44
C ALA A 258 1.66 -16.00 8.52
N GLU A 259 0.52 -16.45 9.06
CA GLU A 259 -0.72 -16.61 8.32
C GLU A 259 -1.95 -16.19 9.14
N VAL A 260 -2.90 -15.53 8.48
CA VAL A 260 -4.21 -15.20 9.04
C VAL A 260 -5.20 -16.17 8.40
N LYS A 261 -5.44 -17.31 9.07
CA LYS A 261 -6.28 -18.40 8.54
C LYS A 261 -7.78 -18.19 8.80
N ASP A 262 -8.12 -17.46 9.85
CA ASP A 262 -9.49 -17.33 10.39
C ASP A 262 -10.07 -15.90 10.19
N TYR A 263 -9.87 -15.32 9.00
CA TYR A 263 -10.43 -14.01 8.67
C TYR A 263 -11.56 -14.14 7.63
N PRO A 264 -12.85 -14.09 8.04
CA PRO A 264 -13.98 -14.39 7.17
C PRO A 264 -14.34 -13.21 6.24
N ARG A 265 -13.36 -12.65 5.53
CA ARG A 265 -13.53 -11.63 4.50
C ARG A 265 -12.82 -12.06 3.23
N ALA A 266 -13.25 -11.51 2.09
CA ALA A 266 -12.64 -11.79 0.80
C ALA A 266 -11.14 -11.43 0.73
N GLU A 267 -10.71 -10.49 1.57
CA GLU A 267 -9.32 -10.07 1.69
C GLU A 267 -8.92 -10.13 3.17
N SER A 268 -7.96 -10.99 3.51
CA SER A 268 -7.37 -11.03 4.85
C SER A 268 -6.36 -9.88 5.02
N PRO A 269 -6.39 -9.15 6.16
CA PRO A 269 -5.34 -8.20 6.50
C PRO A 269 -3.99 -8.92 6.64
N ALA A 270 -2.91 -8.16 6.46
CA ALA A 270 -1.56 -8.70 6.59
C ALA A 270 -0.69 -7.79 7.44
N ILE A 271 0.07 -8.41 8.34
CA ILE A 271 1.10 -7.75 9.12
C ILE A 271 2.37 -7.74 8.28
N LYS A 272 2.91 -6.54 8.06
CA LYS A 272 4.13 -6.32 7.24
C LYS A 272 5.36 -6.04 8.09
N THR A 273 5.15 -5.88 9.38
CA THR A 273 6.13 -5.38 10.34
C THR A 273 6.33 -6.41 11.45
N LEU A 274 7.39 -6.22 12.23
CA LEU A 274 7.67 -7.05 13.40
C LEU A 274 6.58 -6.87 14.45
N GLY A 275 6.44 -7.88 15.31
CA GLY A 275 5.52 -7.78 16.44
C GLY A 275 6.03 -6.73 17.42
N VAL A 276 5.11 -5.98 18.02
CA VAL A 276 5.40 -4.88 18.92
C VAL A 276 4.34 -4.86 20.02
N GLN A 277 4.79 -4.67 21.27
CA GLN A 277 3.93 -4.34 22.40
C GLN A 277 3.77 -2.82 22.48
N VAL A 278 2.53 -2.34 22.60
CA VAL A 278 2.21 -0.92 22.69
C VAL A 278 1.68 -0.62 24.08
N GLU A 279 2.44 0.14 24.86
CA GLU A 279 2.00 0.66 26.15
C GLU A 279 0.86 1.67 25.99
N LEU A 280 -0.10 1.62 26.90
CA LEU A 280 -1.25 2.50 26.96
C LEU A 280 -1.19 3.37 28.21
N HIS A 281 -1.46 4.66 28.02
CA HIS A 281 -1.82 5.53 29.13
C HIS A 281 -3.16 5.09 29.73
N ASP A 282 -3.33 5.31 31.03
CA ASP A 282 -4.53 4.89 31.78
C ASP A 282 -5.82 5.38 31.15
N ASP A 283 -5.87 6.64 30.71
CA ASP A 283 -7.05 7.21 30.04
C ASP A 283 -7.37 6.52 28.71
N ILE A 284 -6.35 6.17 27.92
CA ILE A 284 -6.56 5.47 26.64
C ILE A 284 -7.02 4.04 26.91
N ALA A 285 -6.43 3.38 27.90
CA ALA A 285 -6.83 2.04 28.29
C ALA A 285 -8.28 2.01 28.79
N ALA A 286 -8.70 2.99 29.60
CA ALA A 286 -10.08 3.13 30.07
C ALA A 286 -11.07 3.34 28.91
N LEU A 287 -10.71 4.16 27.91
CA LEU A 287 -11.54 4.34 26.70
C LEU A 287 -11.67 3.05 25.88
N VAL A 288 -10.57 2.29 25.73
CA VAL A 288 -10.59 0.99 25.04
C VAL A 288 -11.42 -0.02 25.82
N GLU A 289 -11.27 -0.06 27.15
CA GLU A 289 -12.02 -0.94 28.04
C GLU A 289 -13.51 -0.65 27.95
N TYR A 290 -13.92 0.62 28.07
CA TYR A 290 -15.32 1.05 27.93
C TYR A 290 -15.90 0.59 26.58
N TYR A 291 -15.19 0.82 25.48
CA TYR A 291 -15.62 0.36 24.16
C TYR A 291 -15.76 -1.17 24.11
N VAL A 292 -14.80 -1.94 24.62
CA VAL A 292 -14.83 -3.41 24.56
C VAL A 292 -15.94 -3.99 25.43
N THR A 293 -16.14 -3.45 26.63
CA THR A 293 -17.02 -4.01 27.66
C THR A 293 -18.47 -3.56 27.55
N HIS A 294 -18.72 -2.36 27.00
CA HIS A 294 -20.07 -1.79 26.87
C HIS A 294 -20.47 -1.70 25.39
N VAL A 295 -19.80 -0.86 24.62
CA VAL A 295 -20.25 -0.48 23.28
C VAL A 295 -20.16 -1.63 22.27
N ARG A 296 -19.07 -2.40 22.28
CA ARG A 296 -18.85 -3.52 21.35
C ARG A 296 -19.96 -4.58 21.47
N LYS A 297 -20.57 -4.73 22.65
CA LYS A 297 -21.67 -5.68 22.89
C LYS A 297 -22.97 -5.29 22.20
N GLU A 298 -23.12 -4.03 21.78
CA GLU A 298 -24.29 -3.57 21.03
C GLU A 298 -24.26 -3.99 19.55
N PHE A 299 -23.13 -4.52 19.05
CA PHE A 299 -23.00 -4.97 17.67
C PHE A 299 -23.64 -6.36 17.51
N LYS A 300 -24.58 -6.51 16.58
CA LYS A 300 -25.21 -7.80 16.31
C LYS A 300 -24.14 -8.85 15.96
N GLY A 301 -24.13 -9.98 16.67
CA GLY A 301 -23.17 -11.08 16.44
C GLY A 301 -21.77 -10.87 17.03
N TRP A 302 -21.56 -9.88 17.90
CA TRP A 302 -20.25 -9.55 18.51
C TRP A 302 -19.56 -10.75 19.20
N GLN A 303 -20.33 -11.68 19.76
CA GLN A 303 -19.81 -12.87 20.48
C GLN A 303 -19.12 -13.86 19.53
N LYS A 304 -19.47 -13.85 18.24
CA LYS A 304 -18.91 -14.76 17.24
C LYS A 304 -17.51 -14.34 16.76
N SER A 305 -16.98 -13.23 17.27
CA SER A 305 -15.71 -12.66 16.85
C SER A 305 -14.81 -12.37 18.05
N SER A 306 -13.57 -12.84 18.01
CA SER A 306 -12.54 -12.47 18.98
C SER A 306 -11.83 -11.15 18.61
N PHE A 307 -12.14 -10.54 17.46
CA PHE A 307 -11.49 -9.31 16.99
C PHE A 307 -12.06 -8.08 17.68
N VAL A 308 -11.21 -7.11 18.02
CA VAL A 308 -11.61 -5.89 18.74
C VAL A 308 -12.61 -5.06 17.92
N PHE A 309 -12.37 -4.93 16.61
CA PHE A 309 -13.19 -4.12 15.72
C PHE A 309 -14.09 -4.98 14.84
N VAL A 310 -15.40 -4.85 15.05
CA VAL A 310 -16.43 -5.64 14.36
C VAL A 310 -17.31 -4.78 13.44
N SER A 311 -17.83 -5.42 12.41
CA SER A 311 -18.74 -4.82 11.43
C SER A 311 -20.14 -4.67 12.03
N TYR A 312 -20.76 -3.53 11.74
CA TYR A 312 -22.14 -3.24 12.12
C TYR A 312 -23.14 -4.23 11.51
N ARG A 313 -22.87 -4.73 10.30
CA ARG A 313 -23.82 -5.52 9.51
C ARG A 313 -23.97 -6.96 10.01
N ASP A 314 -22.87 -7.58 10.42
CA ASP A 314 -22.76 -9.03 10.59
C ASP A 314 -21.94 -9.48 11.80
N GLY A 315 -21.36 -8.56 12.59
CA GLY A 315 -20.56 -8.90 13.77
C GLY A 315 -19.20 -9.54 13.47
N LEU A 316 -18.91 -9.81 12.20
CA LEU A 316 -17.62 -10.30 11.71
C LEU A 316 -16.57 -9.17 11.74
N PRO A 317 -15.26 -9.48 11.74
CA PRO A 317 -14.21 -8.45 11.74
C PRO A 317 -14.35 -7.49 10.55
N LEU A 318 -13.86 -6.26 10.68
CA LEU A 318 -13.95 -5.24 9.63
C LEU A 318 -13.29 -5.67 8.30
N SER A 319 -13.70 -5.11 7.17
CA SER A 319 -12.98 -5.36 5.91
C SER A 319 -11.67 -4.55 5.86
N VAL A 320 -10.68 -4.99 5.07
CA VAL A 320 -9.39 -4.27 4.87
C VAL A 320 -9.58 -2.85 4.34
N GLN A 321 -10.72 -2.57 3.69
CA GLN A 321 -11.07 -1.25 3.16
C GLN A 321 -11.78 -0.36 4.17
N THR A 322 -12.31 -0.92 5.27
CA THR A 322 -13.11 -0.15 6.23
C THR A 322 -12.35 1.02 6.86
N PRO A 323 -11.08 0.90 7.31
CA PRO A 323 -10.34 2.05 7.84
C PRO A 323 -10.16 3.19 6.83
N ASN A 324 -10.05 2.87 5.53
CA ASN A 324 -10.02 3.86 4.47
C ASN A 324 -11.40 4.52 4.27
N ALA A 325 -12.48 3.72 4.29
CA ALA A 325 -13.85 4.23 4.15
C ALA A 325 -14.21 5.19 5.29
N ILE A 326 -13.89 4.83 6.54
CA ILE A 326 -14.07 5.67 7.74
C ILE A 326 -13.42 7.04 7.54
N LEU A 327 -12.15 7.08 7.11
CA LEU A 327 -11.46 8.35 6.86
C LEU A 327 -12.02 9.11 5.65
N ASN A 328 -12.49 8.42 4.61
CA ASN A 328 -13.12 9.06 3.46
C ASN A 328 -14.45 9.74 3.82
N GLU A 329 -15.26 9.14 4.71
CA GLU A 329 -16.48 9.77 5.23
C GLU A 329 -16.16 11.05 6.01
N LEU A 330 -15.10 11.03 6.83
CA LEU A 330 -14.60 12.23 7.50
C LEU A 330 -14.16 13.30 6.50
N VAL A 331 -13.37 12.94 5.48
CA VAL A 331 -12.93 13.87 4.43
C VAL A 331 -14.11 14.44 3.63
N LYS A 332 -15.16 13.64 3.38
CA LYS A 332 -16.37 14.10 2.67
C LYS A 332 -17.08 15.21 3.45
N LYS A 333 -17.19 15.07 4.78
CA LYS A 333 -17.78 16.09 5.66
C LYS A 333 -16.84 17.26 5.93
N HIS A 334 -15.52 17.03 5.91
CA HIS A 334 -14.49 18.00 6.21
C HIS A 334 -13.45 18.08 5.08
N PRO A 335 -13.73 18.83 3.99
CA PRO A 335 -12.87 18.91 2.81
C PRO A 335 -11.44 19.41 3.09
N ALA A 336 -11.22 20.11 4.21
CA ALA A 336 -9.90 20.52 4.68
C ALA A 336 -8.91 19.34 4.83
N PHE A 337 -9.39 18.11 4.95
CA PHE A 337 -8.56 16.91 5.03
C PHE A 337 -8.34 16.19 3.68
N LYS A 338 -8.85 16.74 2.56
CA LYS A 338 -8.73 16.13 1.23
C LYS A 338 -7.26 15.93 0.85
N GLY A 339 -6.87 14.68 0.61
CA GLY A 339 -5.49 14.30 0.31
C GLY A 339 -4.54 14.23 1.52
N LEU A 340 -5.03 14.58 2.72
CA LEU A 340 -4.24 14.64 3.95
C LEU A 340 -4.53 13.48 4.91
N LEU A 341 -5.70 12.85 4.81
CA LEU A 341 -6.06 11.69 5.62
C LEU A 341 -5.98 10.36 4.85
N SER A 342 -5.31 9.41 5.47
CA SER A 342 -5.34 7.98 5.14
C SER A 342 -4.73 7.21 6.32
N PRO A 343 -4.91 5.89 6.41
CA PRO A 343 -4.25 5.08 7.45
C PRO A 343 -2.73 5.29 7.52
N HIS A 344 -2.08 5.48 6.38
CA HIS A 344 -0.65 5.76 6.33
C HIS A 344 -0.29 7.17 6.80
N ARG A 345 -1.16 8.17 6.58
CA ARG A 345 -0.94 9.54 7.07
C ARG A 345 -1.05 9.63 8.59
N LEU A 346 -1.95 8.86 9.21
CA LEU A 346 -2.02 8.74 10.67
C LEU A 346 -0.71 8.18 11.23
N ARG A 347 -0.17 7.13 10.59
CA ARG A 347 1.14 6.58 10.95
C ARG A 347 2.29 7.58 10.76
N ASN A 348 2.32 8.36 9.68
CA ASN A 348 3.32 9.42 9.52
C ASN A 348 3.19 10.45 10.65
N THR A 349 1.96 10.82 11.02
CA THR A 349 1.68 11.74 12.12
C THR A 349 2.24 11.22 13.45
N PHE A 350 2.05 9.93 13.74
CA PHE A 350 2.68 9.30 14.91
C PHE A 350 4.21 9.42 14.88
N HIS A 351 4.86 9.07 13.76
CA HIS A 351 6.33 9.11 13.68
C HIS A 351 6.90 10.53 13.70
N ASP A 352 6.16 11.51 13.16
CA ASP A 352 6.44 12.93 13.30
C ASP A 352 6.43 13.34 14.79
N LEU A 353 5.36 12.99 15.52
CA LEU A 353 5.20 13.28 16.95
C LEU A 353 6.25 12.57 17.81
N LEU A 354 6.55 11.30 17.49
CA LEU A 354 7.57 10.53 18.17
C LEU A 354 8.96 11.15 17.98
N ASN A 355 9.27 11.62 16.77
CA ASN A 355 10.54 12.30 16.52
C ASN A 355 10.66 13.59 17.33
N GLU A 356 9.60 14.40 17.38
CA GLU A 356 9.55 15.64 18.19
C GLU A 356 9.66 15.33 19.69
N ALA A 357 8.96 14.30 20.18
CA ALA A 357 9.05 13.85 21.56
C ALA A 357 10.47 13.38 21.94
N LEU A 358 11.16 12.70 21.02
CA LEU A 358 12.56 12.30 21.21
C LEU A 358 13.51 13.51 21.24
N ASP A 359 13.29 14.51 20.38
CA ASP A 359 14.04 15.77 20.42
C ASP A 359 13.89 16.46 21.77
N ASN A 360 12.67 16.55 22.28
CA ASN A 360 12.37 17.18 23.57
C ASN A 360 12.95 16.38 24.75
N LYS A 361 12.71 15.06 24.79
CA LYS A 361 13.17 14.18 25.87
C LYS A 361 14.68 14.16 26.02
N HIS A 362 15.39 14.23 24.89
CA HIS A 362 16.85 14.12 24.86
C HIS A 362 17.54 15.46 24.60
N ARG A 363 16.85 16.61 24.71
CA ARG A 363 17.37 17.94 24.33
C ARG A 363 18.73 18.31 24.94
N HIS A 364 19.04 17.78 26.11
CA HIS A 364 20.29 18.03 26.84
C HIS A 364 21.45 17.11 26.43
N MET A 365 21.20 16.09 25.60
CA MET A 365 22.24 15.19 25.13
C MET A 365 23.01 15.78 23.93
N PRO A 366 24.29 15.41 23.74
CA PRO A 366 25.06 15.77 22.56
C PRO A 366 24.33 15.40 21.26
N ALA A 367 24.47 16.24 20.23
CA ALA A 367 23.76 16.08 18.96
C ALA A 367 23.97 14.70 18.31
N LEU A 368 25.20 14.18 18.37
CA LEU A 368 25.54 12.86 17.85
C LEU A 368 24.77 11.75 18.57
N SER A 369 24.75 11.78 19.91
CA SER A 369 24.02 10.79 20.72
C SER A 369 22.51 10.84 20.46
N ARG A 370 21.93 12.03 20.31
CA ARG A 370 20.51 12.18 19.92
C ARG A 370 20.23 11.55 18.56
N ALA A 371 21.10 11.79 17.57
CA ALA A 371 20.93 11.23 16.23
C ALA A 371 20.99 9.69 16.24
N LEU A 372 21.91 9.09 17.01
CA LEU A 372 22.07 7.64 17.12
C LEU A 372 20.90 6.94 17.81
N LEU A 373 20.25 7.59 18.79
CA LEU A 373 19.12 7.00 19.53
C LEU A 373 17.79 7.05 18.75
N LYS A 374 17.60 8.05 17.88
CA LYS A 374 16.32 8.27 17.21
C LYS A 374 15.90 7.13 16.28
N ALA A 375 16.82 6.65 15.44
CA ALA A 375 16.51 5.63 14.45
C ALA A 375 16.08 4.30 15.11
N PRO A 376 16.83 3.73 16.08
CA PRO A 376 16.42 2.50 16.77
C PRO A 376 15.06 2.60 17.47
N VAL A 377 14.76 3.72 18.13
CA VAL A 377 13.46 3.91 18.79
C VAL A 377 12.32 3.95 17.77
N GLN A 378 12.49 4.68 16.66
CA GLN A 378 11.49 4.71 15.60
C GLN A 378 11.34 3.38 14.87
N GLU A 379 12.42 2.62 14.69
CA GLU A 379 12.40 1.27 14.12
C GLU A 379 11.63 0.32 15.02
N SER A 380 11.91 0.32 16.32
CA SER A 380 11.21 -0.48 17.31
C SER A 380 9.71 -0.14 17.35
N ALA A 381 9.36 1.13 17.53
CA ALA A 381 7.96 1.59 17.50
C ALA A 381 7.28 1.28 16.16
N GLY A 382 8.05 1.32 15.08
CA GLY A 382 7.57 1.06 13.74
C GLY A 382 7.45 -0.43 13.39
N GLY A 383 8.03 -1.34 14.18
CA GLY A 383 8.23 -2.74 13.83
C GLY A 383 9.10 -2.94 12.58
N TRP A 384 10.07 -2.06 12.35
CA TRP A 384 11.01 -2.14 11.21
C TRP A 384 12.27 -2.92 11.56
N ALA A 385 12.93 -3.46 10.54
CA ALA A 385 14.25 -4.07 10.71
C ALA A 385 15.29 -2.99 11.05
N SER A 386 16.35 -3.38 11.75
CA SER A 386 17.46 -2.47 12.07
C SER A 386 18.10 -1.90 10.80
N GLY A 387 18.44 -0.60 10.80
CA GLY A 387 19.04 0.11 9.67
C GLY A 387 18.06 0.42 8.54
N SER A 388 16.77 0.47 8.83
CA SER A 388 15.74 0.76 7.85
C SER A 388 15.76 2.23 7.43
N ILE A 389 15.47 2.51 6.15
CA ILE A 389 15.22 3.89 5.67
C ILE A 389 13.85 4.44 6.13
N MET A 390 13.08 3.66 6.88
CA MET A 390 11.69 3.96 7.20
C MET A 390 11.52 5.10 8.23
N PRO A 391 12.33 5.25 9.29
CA PRO A 391 12.28 6.42 10.17
C PRO A 391 12.39 7.74 9.38
N ALA A 392 13.36 7.83 8.47
CA ALA A 392 13.54 9.01 7.62
C ALA A 392 12.35 9.27 6.66
N ARG A 393 11.60 8.22 6.29
CA ARG A 393 10.42 8.34 5.40
C ARG A 393 9.16 8.75 6.15
N TYR A 394 8.94 8.20 7.34
CA TYR A 394 7.69 8.38 8.09
C TYR A 394 7.71 9.63 8.97
N ALA A 395 8.87 10.03 9.51
CA ALA A 395 9.05 11.28 10.25
C ALA A 395 9.43 12.47 9.33
N LYS A 396 9.14 12.38 8.03
CA LYS A 396 9.54 13.41 7.06
C LYS A 396 8.87 14.76 7.34
N GLY A 397 7.69 14.74 7.97
CA GLY A 397 6.94 15.95 8.27
C GLY A 397 7.56 16.79 9.38
N SER A 398 8.00 16.16 10.47
CA SER A 398 8.70 16.86 11.55
C SER A 398 10.03 17.45 11.06
N ILE A 399 10.76 16.71 10.22
CA ILE A 399 11.99 17.22 9.59
C ILE A 399 11.70 18.48 8.77
N GLN A 400 10.65 18.47 7.94
CA GLN A 400 10.27 19.65 7.15
C GLN A 400 9.85 20.84 8.02
N ARG A 401 9.18 20.60 9.15
CA ARG A 401 8.83 21.66 10.11
C ARG A 401 10.08 22.27 10.75
N ASN A 402 11.02 21.44 11.21
CA ASN A 402 12.27 21.93 11.78
C ASN A 402 13.08 22.75 10.76
N VAL A 403 13.14 22.30 9.49
CA VAL A 403 13.79 23.08 8.42
C VAL A 403 13.13 24.44 8.25
N ARG A 404 11.79 24.49 8.24
CA ARG A 404 11.05 25.77 8.14
C ARG A 404 11.34 26.69 9.31
N GLU A 405 11.36 26.18 10.54
CA GLU A 405 11.66 26.98 11.74
C GLU A 405 13.06 27.55 11.68
N LEU A 406 14.07 26.75 11.31
CA LEU A 406 15.45 27.22 11.13
C LEU A 406 15.56 28.26 10.02
N GLN A 407 14.86 28.08 8.90
CA GLN A 407 14.82 29.08 7.83
C GLN A 407 14.25 30.42 8.30
N LEU A 408 13.18 30.40 9.11
CA LEU A 408 12.59 31.62 9.70
C LEU A 408 13.55 32.28 10.69
N LEU A 409 14.27 31.51 11.50
CA LEU A 409 15.30 32.05 12.41
C LEU A 409 16.43 32.73 11.63
N ILE A 410 16.92 32.09 10.56
CA ILE A 410 17.94 32.66 9.68
C ILE A 410 17.43 33.98 9.07
N GLN A 411 16.19 33.99 8.56
CA GLN A 411 15.57 35.19 7.99
C GLN A 411 15.41 36.30 9.04
N GLY A 412 15.04 35.95 10.27
CA GLY A 412 14.98 36.89 11.40
C GLY A 412 16.32 37.56 11.66
N HIS A 413 17.41 36.79 11.77
CA HIS A 413 18.76 37.35 11.89
C HIS A 413 19.15 38.22 10.70
N MET A 414 18.79 37.83 9.47
CA MET A 414 19.05 38.68 8.29
C MET A 414 18.33 40.03 8.39
N THR A 415 17.12 40.07 8.94
CA THR A 415 16.38 41.33 9.14
C THR A 415 17.00 42.24 10.20
N GLU A 416 17.76 41.70 11.15
CA GLU A 416 18.51 42.48 12.14
C GLU A 416 19.70 43.21 11.50
N PHE A 417 20.39 42.57 10.54
CA PHE A 417 21.53 43.16 9.82
C PHE A 417 21.13 43.99 8.60
N CYS A 418 20.00 43.68 7.98
CA CYS A 418 19.45 44.38 6.82
C CYS A 418 17.94 44.53 7.02
N PRO A 419 17.49 45.60 7.71
CA PRO A 419 16.06 45.84 7.89
C PRO A 419 15.44 46.05 6.51
N PHE A 420 14.51 45.17 6.12
CA PHE A 420 13.76 45.26 4.86
C PHE A 420 12.67 46.34 4.93
N THR A 421 12.99 47.51 5.49
CA THR A 421 12.11 48.68 5.54
C THR A 421 12.41 49.59 4.35
N GLY A 422 11.38 49.98 3.60
CA GLY A 422 11.51 50.88 2.44
C GLY A 422 10.84 50.40 1.15
N PHE A 423 10.22 49.22 1.12
CA PHE A 423 9.34 48.82 0.03
C PHE A 423 7.91 49.31 0.30
N GLY A 424 7.70 50.61 0.09
CA GLY A 424 6.37 51.23 0.00
C GLY A 424 5.77 51.06 -1.38
#